data_AF-A0A372ZRM5-F1
#
_entry.id   AF-A0A372ZRM5-F1
#
_cell.length_a   1.000
_cell.length_b   1.000
_cell.length_c   1.000
_cell.angle_alpha   90.00
_cell.angle_beta   90.00
_cell.angle_gamma   90.00
#
_symmetry.space_group_name_H-M   'P 1'
#
loop_
_entity.id
_entity.type
_entity.pdbx_description
1 polymer ?
#
loop_
_entity_poly.entity_id
_entity_poly.type
_entity_poly.pdbx_seq_one_letter_code
_entity_poly.pdbx_strand_id
1 'polypeptide(L)'
;MTTRARTRSSPPQVRSSVVDFTPEALAELARAGDAAALRQALPVALPWCTVLPDGGLDILITELVDTARGAVAPDDLAPVELLLTQWQHSAEVYADPALLAVLTREPEADLGPVPPPGADRRASD
;
A
#
# COMPACT_ATOMS: atom_id res chain seq x y z
N MET A 1 -44.55 -13.60 32.78
CA MET A 1 -44.24 -14.57 31.70
C MET A 1 -42.92 -14.12 31.06
N THR A 2 -41.89 -14.90 31.30
CA THR A 2 -40.47 -14.59 31.06
C THR A 2 -40.11 -14.76 29.58
N THR A 3 -39.47 -13.76 28.96
CA THR A 3 -38.71 -13.98 27.71
C THR A 3 -37.27 -13.53 27.91
N ARG A 4 -36.38 -14.49 27.69
CA ARG A 4 -34.97 -14.52 28.03
C ARG A 4 -34.13 -13.97 26.87
N ALA A 5 -32.98 -13.42 27.26
CA ALA A 5 -31.86 -12.90 26.46
C ALA A 5 -31.49 -13.65 25.17
N ARG A 6 -30.95 -12.90 24.20
CA ARG A 6 -29.81 -13.35 23.40
C ARG A 6 -28.93 -12.17 22.99
N THR A 7 -28.13 -11.68 23.93
CA THR A 7 -26.97 -10.83 23.64
C THR A 7 -26.00 -11.67 22.80
N ARG A 8 -25.89 -11.37 21.51
CA ARG A 8 -24.91 -11.99 20.62
C ARG A 8 -23.55 -11.43 21.02
N SER A 9 -22.84 -12.14 21.89
CA SER A 9 -21.44 -11.88 22.19
C SER A 9 -20.64 -12.10 20.90
N SER A 10 -20.16 -11.02 20.29
CA SER A 10 -19.13 -11.13 19.25
C SER A 10 -17.89 -11.75 19.88
N PRO A 11 -17.29 -12.78 19.27
CA PRO A 11 -16.02 -13.31 19.76
C PRO A 11 -14.95 -12.19 19.67
N PRO A 12 -14.01 -12.13 20.62
CA PRO A 12 -12.87 -11.23 20.50
C PRO A 12 -12.15 -11.57 19.19
N GLN A 13 -12.11 -10.61 18.26
CA GLN A 13 -11.18 -10.71 17.14
C GLN A 13 -9.78 -10.77 17.74
N VAL A 14 -9.19 -11.96 17.74
CA VAL A 14 -7.80 -12.16 18.10
C VAL A 14 -6.99 -11.51 16.97
N ARG A 15 -6.67 -10.23 17.14
CA ARG A 15 -5.61 -9.57 16.38
C ARG A 15 -4.34 -10.32 16.71
N SER A 16 -3.87 -11.14 15.77
CA SER A 16 -2.53 -11.70 15.80
C SER A 16 -1.57 -10.54 16.10
N SER A 17 -0.79 -10.66 17.15
CA SER A 17 0.26 -9.68 17.48
C SER A 17 1.34 -9.79 16.40
N VAL A 18 1.12 -9.09 15.29
CA VAL A 18 2.18 -8.65 14.39
C VAL A 18 3.12 -7.84 15.27
N VAL A 19 4.42 -8.07 15.17
CA VAL A 19 5.40 -7.16 15.77
C VAL A 19 5.07 -5.79 15.20
N ASP A 20 4.53 -4.88 16.02
CA ASP A 20 4.32 -3.49 15.62
C ASP A 20 5.71 -2.91 15.33
N PHE A 21 6.13 -3.02 14.08
CA PHE A 21 7.35 -2.42 13.60
C PHE A 21 7.09 -0.93 13.55
N THR A 22 7.85 -0.16 14.31
CA THR A 22 7.66 1.28 14.36
C THR A 22 8.09 1.88 13.00
N PRO A 23 7.31 2.80 12.42
CA PRO A 23 7.64 3.42 11.14
C PRO A 23 9.02 4.10 11.16
N GLU A 24 9.46 4.57 12.34
CA GLU A 24 10.79 5.14 12.55
C GLU A 24 11.89 4.10 12.35
N ALA A 25 11.73 2.86 12.85
CA ALA A 25 12.74 1.82 12.67
C ALA A 25 12.86 1.39 11.20
N LEU A 26 11.74 1.36 10.48
CA LEU A 26 11.72 1.08 9.04
C LEU A 26 12.41 2.20 8.25
N ALA A 27 12.14 3.46 8.61
CA ALA A 27 12.76 4.61 7.99
C ALA A 27 14.28 4.64 8.22
N GLU A 28 14.73 4.31 9.43
CA GLU A 28 16.16 4.19 9.75
C GLU A 28 16.84 3.07 8.94
N LEU A 29 16.21 1.91 8.83
CA LEU A 29 16.73 0.80 8.02
C LEU A 29 16.81 1.19 6.53
N ALA A 30 15.81 1.92 6.04
CA ALA A 30 15.78 2.45 4.68
C ALA A 30 16.90 3.48 4.43
N ARG A 31 17.14 4.40 5.37
CA ARG A 31 18.25 5.37 5.27
C ARG A 31 19.61 4.69 5.27
N ALA A 32 19.80 3.70 6.14
CA ALA A 32 21.01 2.90 6.19
C ALA A 32 21.27 2.16 4.87
N GLY A 33 20.22 1.92 4.06
CA GLY A 33 20.32 1.30 2.76
C GLY A 33 20.59 -0.20 2.82
N ASP A 34 20.26 -0.86 3.94
CA ASP A 34 20.43 -2.29 4.09
C ASP A 34 19.28 -3.04 3.42
N ALA A 35 19.40 -3.19 2.09
CA ALA A 35 18.41 -3.88 1.27
C ALA A 35 18.19 -5.34 1.69
N ALA A 36 19.22 -6.02 2.21
CA ALA A 36 19.11 -7.40 2.65
C ALA A 36 18.28 -7.50 3.94
N ALA A 37 18.52 -6.62 4.90
CA ALA A 37 17.72 -6.54 6.11
C ALA A 37 16.26 -6.15 5.81
N LEU A 38 16.04 -5.17 4.91
CA LEU A 38 14.69 -4.80 4.46
C LEU A 38 13.96 -5.97 3.81
N ARG A 39 14.62 -6.75 2.94
CA ARG A 39 14.02 -7.93 2.30
C ARG A 39 13.51 -8.96 3.30
N GLN A 40 14.21 -9.11 4.43
CA GLN A 40 13.81 -10.04 5.48
C GLN A 40 12.72 -9.45 6.38
N ALA A 41 12.81 -8.15 6.70
CA ALA A 41 11.90 -7.49 7.64
C ALA A 41 10.52 -7.18 7.04
N LEU A 42 10.47 -6.71 5.79
CA LEU A 42 9.24 -6.19 5.18
C LEU A 42 8.11 -7.23 5.14
N PRO A 43 8.29 -8.49 4.68
CA PRO A 43 7.20 -9.47 4.66
C PRO A 43 6.67 -9.84 6.06
N VAL A 44 7.49 -9.67 7.10
CA VAL A 44 7.09 -9.92 8.50
C VAL A 44 6.29 -8.74 9.06
N ALA A 45 6.73 -7.51 8.79
CA ALA A 45 6.09 -6.30 9.27
C ALA A 45 4.84 -5.92 8.47
N LEU A 46 4.83 -6.21 7.17
CA LEU A 46 3.84 -5.78 6.19
C LEU A 46 3.35 -7.02 5.42
N PRO A 47 2.31 -7.72 5.93
CA PRO A 47 1.85 -8.99 5.33
C PRO A 47 1.45 -8.87 3.86
N TRP A 48 1.00 -7.69 3.42
CA TRP A 48 0.64 -7.44 2.01
C TRP A 48 1.84 -7.50 1.06
N CYS A 49 3.09 -7.45 1.53
CA CYS A 49 4.26 -7.64 0.67
C CYS A 49 4.31 -9.05 0.05
N THR A 50 3.63 -10.02 0.65
CA THR A 50 3.62 -11.43 0.19
C THR A 50 2.80 -11.67 -1.08
N VAL A 51 1.92 -10.73 -1.44
CA VAL A 51 1.07 -10.81 -2.65
C VAL A 51 1.58 -9.94 -3.80
N LEU A 52 2.75 -9.31 -3.63
CA LEU A 52 3.39 -8.58 -4.71
C LEU A 52 3.82 -9.53 -5.84
N PRO A 53 3.83 -9.04 -7.10
CA PRO A 53 4.32 -9.82 -8.24
C PRO A 53 5.82 -10.08 -8.12
N ASP A 54 6.33 -10.98 -8.96
CA ASP A 54 7.76 -11.28 -9.03
C ASP A 54 8.59 -10.01 -9.20
N GLY A 55 9.59 -9.82 -8.34
CA GLY A 55 10.43 -8.62 -8.30
C GLY A 55 9.78 -7.39 -7.65
N GLY A 56 8.48 -7.41 -7.33
CA GLY A 56 7.80 -6.28 -6.70
C GLY A 56 8.40 -5.87 -5.36
N LEU A 57 8.83 -6.85 -4.55
CA LEU A 57 9.52 -6.56 -3.28
C LEU A 57 10.86 -5.84 -3.49
N ASP A 58 11.61 -6.19 -4.54
CA ASP A 58 12.87 -5.54 -4.87
C ASP A 58 12.66 -4.07 -5.24
N ILE A 59 11.65 -3.80 -6.07
CA ILE A 59 11.30 -2.44 -6.50
C ILE A 59 10.85 -1.60 -5.30
N LEU A 60 9.97 -2.15 -4.44
CA LEU A 60 9.54 -1.49 -3.21
C LEU A 60 10.75 -1.09 -2.33
N ILE A 61 11.71 -2.00 -2.15
CA ILE A 61 12.90 -1.72 -1.33
C ILE A 61 13.72 -0.59 -1.93
N THR A 62 13.96 -0.61 -3.25
CA THR A 62 14.67 0.47 -3.94
C THR A 62 13.96 1.81 -3.77
N GLU A 63 12.65 1.87 -4.03
CA GLU A 63 11.88 3.11 -3.89
C GLU A 63 11.81 3.59 -2.44
N LEU A 64 11.72 2.67 -1.48
CA LEU A 64 11.69 3.01 -0.05
C LEU A 64 13.00 3.64 0.40
N VAL A 65 14.13 3.07 -0.01
CA VAL A 65 15.47 3.61 0.28
C VAL A 65 15.66 4.98 -0.39
N ASP A 66 15.28 5.11 -1.65
CA ASP A 66 15.41 6.37 -2.39
C ASP A 66 14.51 7.46 -1.79
N THR A 67 13.28 7.12 -1.42
CA THR A 67 12.33 8.03 -0.76
C THR A 67 12.85 8.47 0.62
N ALA A 68 13.37 7.54 1.42
CA ALA A 68 13.90 7.84 2.75
C ALA A 68 15.15 8.72 2.70
N ARG A 69 15.98 8.59 1.64
CA ARG A 69 17.15 9.45 1.39
C ARG A 69 16.78 10.82 0.81
N GLY A 70 15.69 10.91 0.05
CA GLY A 70 15.17 12.14 -0.52
C GLY A 70 14.40 13.03 0.46
N ALA A 71 14.04 12.51 1.64
CA ALA A 71 13.35 13.27 2.68
C ALA A 71 14.21 14.47 3.15
N VAL A 72 13.62 15.68 3.10
CA VAL A 72 14.31 16.95 3.38
C VAL A 72 14.64 17.10 4.87
N ALA A 73 13.83 16.49 5.74
CA ALA A 73 14.04 16.46 7.19
C ALA A 73 14.03 15.01 7.71
N PRO A 74 14.90 14.66 8.68
CA PRO A 74 14.95 13.31 9.27
C PRO A 74 13.64 12.86 9.92
N ASP A 75 12.83 13.79 10.41
CA ASP A 75 11.56 13.51 11.08
C ASP A 75 10.35 13.63 10.13
N ASP A 76 10.56 14.00 8.87
CA ASP A 76 9.50 14.03 7.86
C ASP A 76 9.35 12.67 7.19
N LEU A 77 8.51 11.84 7.78
CA LEU A 77 8.18 10.51 7.28
C LEU A 77 7.00 10.50 6.30
N ALA A 78 6.37 11.65 6.02
CA ALA A 78 5.20 11.71 5.16
C ALA A 78 5.43 11.13 3.75
N PRO A 79 6.60 11.32 3.10
CA PRO A 79 6.90 10.67 1.82
C PRO A 79 6.97 9.14 1.93
N VAL A 80 7.51 8.61 3.03
CA VAL A 80 7.64 7.17 3.28
C VAL A 80 6.26 6.56 3.55
N GLU A 81 5.43 7.20 4.38
CA GLU A 81 4.06 6.76 4.65
C GLU A 81 3.21 6.73 3.38
N LEU A 82 3.33 7.78 2.55
CA LEU A 82 2.63 7.85 1.27
C LEU A 82 3.08 6.71 0.33
N LEU A 83 4.39 6.46 0.23
CA LEU A 83 4.92 5.37 -0.59
C LEU A 83 4.38 4.01 -0.13
N LEU A 84 4.43 3.70 1.17
CA LEU A 84 3.93 2.43 1.69
C LEU A 84 2.43 2.26 1.44
N THR A 85 1.66 3.35 1.55
CA THR A 85 0.23 3.35 1.23
C THR A 85 -0.03 3.03 -0.25
N GLN A 86 0.75 3.60 -1.17
CA GLN A 86 0.62 3.32 -2.61
C GLN A 86 0.98 1.87 -2.95
N TRP A 87 2.03 1.34 -2.32
CA TRP A 87 2.42 -0.05 -2.48
C TRP A 87 1.42 -1.03 -1.88
N GLN A 88 0.78 -0.68 -0.76
CA GLN A 88 -0.35 -1.45 -0.23
C GLN A 88 -1.50 -1.50 -1.24
N HIS A 89 -1.92 -0.36 -1.82
CA HIS A 89 -2.99 -0.37 -2.84
C HIS A 89 -2.60 -1.20 -4.08
N SER A 90 -1.32 -1.18 -4.47
CA SER A 90 -0.83 -2.02 -5.56
C SER A 90 -0.93 -3.51 -5.19
N ALA A 91 -0.53 -3.89 -3.98
CA ALA A 91 -0.66 -5.25 -3.47
C ALA A 91 -2.13 -5.71 -3.40
N GLU A 92 -3.05 -4.82 -3.03
CA GLU A 92 -4.50 -5.10 -3.04
C GLU A 92 -5.03 -5.41 -4.45
N VAL A 93 -4.54 -4.72 -5.48
CA VAL A 93 -4.85 -5.05 -6.89
C VAL A 93 -4.36 -6.45 -7.26
N TYR A 94 -3.12 -6.80 -6.91
CA TYR A 94 -2.58 -8.13 -7.21
C TYR A 94 -3.25 -9.26 -6.40
N ALA A 95 -3.76 -8.94 -5.21
CA ALA A 95 -4.51 -9.89 -4.38
C ALA A 95 -5.90 -10.22 -4.91
N ASP A 96 -6.48 -9.38 -5.78
CA ASP A 96 -7.78 -9.59 -6.41
C ASP A 96 -7.63 -9.86 -7.91
N PRO A 97 -7.65 -11.14 -8.35
CA PRO A 97 -7.52 -11.50 -9.75
C PRO A 97 -8.62 -10.94 -10.65
N ALA A 98 -9.83 -10.70 -10.11
CA ALA A 98 -10.93 -10.12 -10.88
C ALA A 98 -10.67 -8.62 -11.13
N LEU A 99 -10.22 -7.90 -10.10
CA LEU A 99 -9.79 -6.51 -10.24
C LEU A 99 -8.59 -6.38 -11.17
N LEU A 100 -7.56 -7.22 -10.99
CA LEU A 100 -6.40 -7.24 -11.87
C LEU A 100 -6.81 -7.45 -13.33
N ALA A 101 -7.65 -8.45 -13.60
CA ALA A 101 -8.14 -8.72 -14.96
C ALA A 101 -8.91 -7.53 -15.56
N VAL A 102 -9.72 -6.82 -14.76
CA VAL A 102 -10.43 -5.62 -15.21
C VAL A 102 -9.46 -4.47 -15.51
N LEU A 103 -8.46 -4.25 -14.67
CA LEU A 103 -7.49 -3.15 -14.82
C LEU A 103 -6.47 -3.38 -15.94
N THR A 104 -6.13 -4.64 -16.24
CA THR A 104 -5.13 -4.96 -17.27
C THR A 104 -5.74 -5.33 -18.62
N ARG A 105 -7.07 -5.38 -18.76
CA ARG A 105 -7.68 -5.70 -20.06
C ARG A 105 -7.53 -4.52 -21.02
N GLU A 106 -7.30 -4.86 -22.29
CA GLU A 106 -7.44 -3.89 -23.37
C GLU A 106 -8.91 -3.45 -23.48
N PRO A 107 -9.20 -2.15 -23.60
CA PRO A 107 -10.55 -1.67 -23.87
C PRO A 107 -11.10 -2.27 -25.18
N GLU A 108 -12.38 -2.64 -25.19
CA GLU A 108 -13.03 -3.19 -26.40
C GLU A 108 -13.19 -2.15 -27.52
N ALA A 109 -13.11 -0.87 -27.19
CA ALA A 109 -13.22 0.26 -28.11
C ALA A 109 -12.41 1.46 -27.60
N ASP A 110 -12.22 2.44 -28.48
CA ASP A 110 -11.67 3.74 -28.12
C ASP A 110 -12.48 4.38 -26.98
N LEU A 111 -11.77 4.93 -25.97
CA LEU A 111 -12.37 5.57 -24.79
C LEU A 111 -12.81 7.02 -25.05
N GLY A 112 -12.74 7.44 -26.31
CA GLY A 112 -13.14 8.75 -26.78
C GLY A 112 -11.98 9.76 -26.82
N PRO A 113 -12.21 10.93 -27.43
CA PRO A 113 -11.17 11.93 -27.62
C PRO A 113 -10.73 12.56 -26.30
N VAL A 114 -9.42 12.63 -26.07
CA VAL A 114 -8.83 13.38 -24.95
C VAL A 114 -9.01 14.88 -25.20
N PRO A 115 -9.69 15.63 -24.31
CA PRO A 115 -9.84 17.08 -24.47
C PRO A 115 -8.48 17.80 -24.45
N PRO A 116 -8.33 18.92 -25.18
CA PRO A 116 -7.12 19.72 -25.08
C PRO A 116 -7.00 20.30 -23.66
N PRO A 117 -5.77 20.48 -23.15
CA PRO A 117 -5.54 21.03 -21.82
C PRO A 117 -6.30 22.34 -21.58
N GLY A 118 -7.12 22.39 -20.53
CA GLY A 118 -7.89 23.59 -20.14
C GLY A 118 -9.30 23.71 -20.73
N ALA A 119 -9.75 22.76 -21.56
CA ALA A 119 -11.12 22.74 -22.08
C ALA A 119 -12.18 22.59 -20.96
N ASP A 120 -11.85 21.87 -19.89
CA ASP A 120 -12.77 21.56 -18.78
C ASP A 120 -12.98 22.76 -17.83
N ARG A 121 -12.09 23.77 -17.87
CA ARG A 121 -12.19 24.95 -16.98
C ARG A 121 -13.30 25.92 -17.37
N ARG A 122 -13.84 25.83 -18.60
CA ARG A 122 -14.88 26.75 -19.11
C ARG A 122 -16.31 26.25 -18.93
N ALA A 123 -16.52 25.03 -18.43
CA ALA A 123 -17.85 24.46 -18.23
C ALA A 123 -18.42 24.73 -16.81
N SER A 124 -17.64 25.39 -15.95
CA SER A 124 -17.97 25.64 -14.53
C SER A 124 -18.04 27.13 -14.16
N ASP A 125 -18.11 28.03 -15.15
CA ASP A 125 -18.35 29.48 -14.96
C ASP A 125 -19.77 29.86 -15.36
#